data_AF-A0AAP7KFI6-F1
#
_entry.id   AF-A0AAP7KFI6-F1
#
_cell.length_a   1.000
_cell.length_b   1.000
_cell.length_c   1.000
_cell.angle_alpha   90.00
_cell.angle_beta   90.00
_cell.angle_gamma   90.00
#
_symmetry.space_group_name_H-M   'P 1'
#
loop_
_entity.id
_entity.type
_entity.pdbx_description
1 polymer ?
#
loop_
_entity_poly.entity_id
_entity_poly.type
_entity_poly.pdbx_seq_one_letter_code
_entity_poly.pdbx_strand_id
1 'polypeptide(L)'
;MLPSLFISHGSPMLALHPGASGPALAGLANSLPRPKAIVVVSAHWESPELLVTSSAQPETWHDFYGFPPALYAVQYPAPGEPALAAKVSERLTNAGLPARLDAQRPFDHGAWVPLSLMYPDASIPVVQVALPSRMGPVLQLKVGQALAGLRREGILLIGSGSITHNLGELDWHAGPDVIEPWALAFRDWVVARLQADDQAALLDYRQQAPYAVRNHPSDEHLLPLFFALGAGDRFGVVHQGFTLGALGMDIYRFD
;
A
#
# COMPACT_ATOMS: atom_id res chain seq x y z
N MET A 1 -18.79 -6.33 -5.72
CA MET A 1 -18.05 -5.49 -4.75
C MET A 1 -16.57 -5.70 -5.03
N LEU A 2 -15.74 -4.67 -4.92
CA LEU A 2 -14.29 -4.80 -5.06
C LEU A 2 -13.64 -5.24 -3.74
N PRO A 3 -12.48 -5.92 -3.77
CA PRO A 3 -11.70 -6.15 -2.55
C PRO A 3 -11.01 -4.86 -2.08
N SER A 4 -10.48 -4.91 -0.87
CA SER A 4 -9.38 -4.06 -0.43
C SER A 4 -8.06 -4.82 -0.62
N LEU A 5 -6.98 -4.14 -0.98
CA LEU A 5 -5.69 -4.75 -1.29
C LEU A 5 -4.59 -4.19 -0.38
N PHE A 6 -3.67 -5.05 0.03
CA PHE A 6 -2.36 -4.64 0.52
C PHE A 6 -1.30 -5.06 -0.51
N ILE A 7 -0.42 -4.14 -0.88
CA ILE A 7 0.65 -4.39 -1.85
C ILE A 7 1.98 -3.98 -1.23
N SER A 8 2.91 -4.93 -1.15
CA SER A 8 4.32 -4.60 -0.92
C SER A 8 4.91 -4.03 -2.21
N HIS A 9 5.13 -2.70 -2.28
CA HIS A 9 5.53 -2.03 -3.52
C HIS A 9 7.02 -2.19 -3.86
N GLY A 10 7.85 -2.57 -2.89
CA GLY A 10 9.28 -2.85 -3.08
C GLY A 10 10.10 -1.67 -3.63
N SER A 11 11.18 -1.97 -4.35
CA SER A 11 12.01 -0.94 -4.97
C SER A 11 11.28 -0.24 -6.13
N PRO A 12 11.48 1.08 -6.34
CA PRO A 12 11.03 1.78 -7.55
C PRO A 12 11.40 1.08 -8.87
N MET A 13 12.50 0.32 -8.89
CA MET A 13 12.92 -0.46 -10.06
C MET A 13 11.89 -1.48 -10.53
N LEU A 14 10.89 -1.85 -9.72
CA LEU A 14 9.79 -2.71 -10.15
C LEU A 14 9.07 -2.18 -11.39
N ALA A 15 9.03 -0.85 -11.60
CA ALA A 15 8.44 -0.27 -12.80
C ALA A 15 9.15 -0.70 -14.10
N LEU A 16 10.44 -1.01 -14.03
CA LEU A 16 11.25 -1.46 -15.19
C LEU A 16 11.55 -2.97 -15.13
N HIS A 17 11.66 -3.52 -13.92
CA HIS A 17 12.07 -4.90 -13.64
C HIS A 17 11.08 -5.51 -12.64
N PRO A 18 9.86 -5.84 -13.07
CA PRO A 18 8.78 -6.14 -12.15
C PRO A 18 8.87 -7.53 -11.49
N GLY A 19 9.82 -8.37 -11.91
CA GLY A 19 10.03 -9.70 -11.33
C GLY A 19 8.75 -10.54 -11.28
N ALA A 20 8.58 -11.30 -10.20
CA ALA A 20 7.38 -12.10 -9.96
C ALA A 20 6.15 -11.25 -9.58
N SER A 21 6.36 -10.05 -9.00
CA SER A 21 5.28 -9.14 -8.60
C SER A 21 4.51 -8.59 -9.80
N GLY A 22 5.16 -8.40 -10.96
CA GLY A 22 4.51 -7.93 -12.18
C GLY A 22 3.36 -8.82 -12.66
N PRO A 23 3.64 -10.08 -13.03
CA PRO A 23 2.59 -11.02 -13.43
C PRO A 23 1.52 -11.22 -12.35
N ALA A 24 1.88 -11.16 -11.07
CA ALA A 24 0.93 -11.26 -9.96
C ALA A 24 -0.03 -10.06 -9.92
N LEU A 25 0.47 -8.82 -10.02
CA LEU A 25 -0.34 -7.61 -10.04
C LEU A 25 -1.21 -7.51 -11.29
N ALA A 26 -0.66 -7.84 -12.46
CA ALA A 26 -1.41 -7.87 -13.70
C ALA A 26 -2.51 -8.95 -13.67
N GLY A 27 -2.20 -10.15 -13.17
CA GLY A 27 -3.16 -11.23 -12.99
C GLY A 27 -4.27 -10.86 -12.01
N LEU A 28 -3.91 -10.21 -10.89
CA LEU A 28 -4.88 -9.69 -9.93
C LEU A 28 -5.81 -8.67 -10.59
N ALA A 29 -5.27 -7.65 -11.26
CA ALA A 29 -6.07 -6.62 -11.93
C ALA A 29 -7.04 -7.23 -12.95
N ASN A 30 -6.59 -8.20 -13.76
CA ASN A 30 -7.43 -8.90 -14.74
C ASN A 30 -8.54 -9.75 -14.11
N SER A 31 -8.37 -10.20 -12.87
CA SER A 31 -9.38 -10.97 -12.13
C SER A 31 -10.47 -10.10 -11.47
N LEU A 32 -10.24 -8.78 -11.39
CA LEU A 32 -11.15 -7.84 -10.74
C LEU A 32 -12.06 -7.15 -11.77
N PRO A 33 -13.31 -6.82 -11.41
CA PRO A 33 -14.06 -5.82 -12.16
C PRO A 33 -13.26 -4.53 -12.26
N ARG A 34 -13.24 -3.88 -13.42
CA ARG A 34 -12.54 -2.60 -13.59
C ARG A 34 -13.09 -1.57 -12.59
N PRO A 35 -12.25 -1.00 -11.71
CA PRO A 35 -12.71 0.00 -10.76
C PRO A 35 -13.07 1.32 -11.46
N LYS A 36 -14.04 2.04 -10.87
CA LYS A 36 -14.39 3.40 -11.31
C LYS A 36 -13.34 4.42 -10.92
N ALA A 37 -12.68 4.20 -9.78
CA ALA A 37 -11.54 4.94 -9.27
C ALA A 37 -10.82 4.11 -8.19
N ILE A 38 -9.65 4.58 -7.78
CA ILE A 38 -8.80 3.93 -6.78
C ILE A 38 -8.51 4.91 -5.65
N VAL A 39 -8.62 4.45 -4.41
CA VAL A 39 -8.10 5.17 -3.23
C VAL A 39 -6.87 4.43 -2.71
N VAL A 40 -5.74 5.15 -2.60
CA VAL A 40 -4.46 4.59 -2.16
C VAL A 40 -3.98 5.25 -0.87
N VAL A 41 -3.62 4.46 0.14
CA VAL A 41 -2.79 4.89 1.26
C VAL A 41 -1.36 4.42 0.97
N SER A 42 -0.45 5.36 0.72
CA SER A 42 0.96 5.05 0.44
C SER A 42 1.82 5.29 1.68
N ALA A 43 2.77 4.40 1.94
CA ALA A 43 3.79 4.59 2.98
C ALA A 43 4.65 5.87 2.76
N HIS A 44 4.76 6.35 1.52
CA HIS A 44 5.58 7.53 1.16
C HIS A 44 4.85 8.87 1.28
N TRP A 45 3.61 8.86 1.78
CA TRP A 45 2.89 10.08 2.13
C TRP A 45 2.62 10.20 3.62
N GLU A 46 3.69 10.24 4.41
CA GLU A 46 3.59 10.55 5.84
C GLU A 46 3.12 11.99 6.08
N SER A 47 2.29 12.17 7.10
CA SER A 47 1.74 13.48 7.48
C SER A 47 1.39 13.49 8.97
N PRO A 48 1.39 14.63 9.69
CA PRO A 48 0.85 14.70 11.05
C PRO A 48 -0.69 14.57 11.10
N GLU A 49 -1.39 14.78 9.97
CA GLU A 49 -2.85 14.77 9.87
C GLU A 49 -3.34 14.03 8.61
N LEU A 50 -4.62 13.66 8.57
CA LEU A 50 -5.21 13.05 7.37
C LEU A 50 -5.40 14.10 6.27
N LEU A 51 -4.77 13.85 5.13
CA LEU A 51 -4.91 14.63 3.91
C LEU A 51 -5.42 13.74 2.78
N VAL A 52 -6.11 14.32 1.81
CA VAL A 52 -6.68 13.61 0.65
C VAL A 52 -6.35 14.41 -0.61
N THR A 53 -5.72 13.79 -1.61
CA THR A 53 -5.40 14.49 -2.87
C THR A 53 -6.68 14.93 -3.57
N SER A 54 -6.76 16.19 -4.01
CA SER A 54 -7.92 16.74 -4.70
C SER A 54 -7.60 17.42 -6.04
N SER A 55 -6.35 17.33 -6.52
CA SER A 55 -6.01 17.77 -7.88
C SER A 55 -6.72 16.90 -8.91
N ALA A 56 -7.21 17.49 -10.00
CA ALA A 56 -7.78 16.75 -11.13
C ALA A 56 -6.70 16.10 -12.02
N GLN A 57 -5.47 16.59 -11.97
CA GLN A 57 -4.33 16.10 -12.74
C GLN A 57 -3.06 16.12 -11.86
N PRO A 58 -2.91 15.17 -10.92
CA PRO A 58 -1.69 15.05 -10.13
C PRO A 58 -0.52 14.66 -11.02
N GLU A 59 0.65 15.25 -10.77
CA GLU A 59 1.88 14.86 -11.46
C GLU A 59 2.39 13.50 -10.95
N THR A 60 3.21 12.81 -11.75
CA THR A 60 4.02 11.70 -11.27
C THR A 60 5.24 12.25 -10.54
N TRP A 61 5.44 11.85 -9.29
CA TRP A 61 6.60 12.22 -8.49
C TRP A 61 7.56 11.04 -8.33
N HIS A 62 8.82 11.28 -8.67
CA HIS A 62 9.94 10.39 -8.38
C HIS A 62 10.56 10.82 -7.04
N ASP A 63 9.97 10.37 -5.95
CA ASP A 63 10.38 10.62 -4.56
C ASP A 63 11.62 9.81 -4.13
N PHE A 64 12.43 9.37 -5.10
CA PHE A 64 13.61 8.54 -4.92
C PHE A 64 14.82 9.07 -5.68
N TYR A 65 16.02 8.72 -5.23
CA TYR A 65 17.29 9.17 -5.80
C TYR A 65 18.24 7.99 -6.08
N GLY A 66 19.24 8.21 -6.94
CA GLY A 66 20.30 7.23 -7.21
C GLY A 66 19.95 6.12 -8.21
N PHE A 67 18.82 6.23 -8.91
CA PHE A 67 18.38 5.23 -9.89
C PHE A 67 18.77 5.59 -11.34
N PRO A 68 18.67 4.65 -12.30
CA PRO A 68 18.99 4.93 -13.71
C PRO A 68 18.06 5.98 -14.35
N PRO A 69 18.53 6.77 -15.33
CA PRO A 69 17.70 7.76 -16.04
C PRO A 69 16.41 7.21 -16.65
N ALA A 70 16.41 5.95 -17.08
CA ALA A 70 15.22 5.28 -17.61
C ALA A 70 14.06 5.25 -16.61
N LEU A 71 14.35 5.16 -15.31
CA LEU A 71 13.30 5.14 -14.28
C LEU A 71 12.67 6.53 -14.09
N TYR A 72 13.47 7.60 -14.13
CA TYR A 72 12.98 8.98 -14.09
C TYR A 72 12.17 9.37 -15.33
N ALA A 73 12.31 8.65 -16.44
CA ALA A 73 11.51 8.84 -17.63
C ALA A 73 10.11 8.19 -17.53
N VAL A 74 9.87 7.30 -16.56
CA VAL A 74 8.57 6.66 -16.37
C VAL A 74 7.57 7.68 -15.84
N GLN A 75 6.38 7.72 -16.45
CA GLN A 75 5.26 8.57 -16.05
C GLN A 75 4.02 7.70 -15.87
N TYR A 76 3.18 8.06 -14.89
CA TYR A 76 1.89 7.44 -14.65
C TYR A 76 0.81 8.53 -14.50
N PRO A 77 0.34 9.10 -15.63
CA PRO A 77 -0.50 10.30 -15.64
C PRO A 77 -1.98 9.96 -15.37
N ALA A 78 -2.24 9.23 -14.29
CA ALA A 78 -3.61 8.91 -13.91
C ALA A 78 -4.38 10.18 -13.51
N PRO A 79 -5.64 10.34 -13.95
CA PRO A 79 -6.43 11.50 -13.53
C PRO A 79 -6.67 11.44 -12.02
N GLY A 80 -6.78 12.60 -11.38
CA GLY A 80 -7.36 12.66 -10.04
C GLY A 80 -8.88 12.66 -10.10
N GLU A 81 -9.53 12.54 -8.94
CA GLU A 81 -11.01 12.54 -8.85
C GLU A 81 -11.47 13.47 -7.72
N PRO A 82 -11.59 14.79 -7.97
CA PRO A 82 -11.91 15.78 -6.92
C PRO A 82 -13.23 15.52 -6.19
N ALA A 83 -14.25 14.98 -6.88
CA ALA A 83 -15.53 14.64 -6.25
C ALA A 83 -15.40 13.45 -5.29
N LEU A 84 -14.61 12.44 -5.65
CA LEU A 84 -14.28 11.33 -4.77
C LEU A 84 -13.42 11.81 -3.60
N ALA A 85 -12.46 12.71 -3.81
CA ALA A 85 -11.63 13.27 -2.76
C ALA A 85 -12.48 13.96 -1.67
N ALA A 86 -13.43 14.80 -2.09
CA ALA A 86 -14.40 15.43 -1.17
C ALA A 86 -15.21 14.38 -0.39
N LYS A 87 -15.69 13.33 -1.07
CA LYS A 87 -16.43 12.24 -0.45
C LYS A 87 -15.59 11.43 0.56
N VAL A 88 -14.31 11.18 0.25
CA VAL A 88 -13.37 10.50 1.16
C VAL A 88 -13.16 11.34 2.41
N SER A 89 -12.87 12.65 2.26
CA SER A 89 -12.72 13.58 3.39
C SER A 89 -13.98 13.65 4.27
N GLU A 90 -15.17 13.69 3.66
CA GLU A 90 -16.44 13.68 4.37
C GLU A 90 -16.66 12.38 5.15
N ARG A 91 -16.41 11.21 4.54
CA ARG A 91 -16.54 9.91 5.22
C ARG A 91 -15.60 9.79 6.42
N LEU A 92 -14.35 10.23 6.27
CA LEU A 92 -13.39 10.25 7.37
C LEU A 92 -13.87 11.18 8.49
N THR A 93 -14.29 12.40 8.15
CA THR A 93 -14.77 13.38 9.13
C THR A 93 -15.99 12.87 9.89
N ASN A 94 -16.96 12.25 9.21
CA ASN A 94 -18.15 11.64 9.82
C ASN A 94 -17.81 10.45 10.73
N ALA A 95 -16.67 9.78 10.51
CA ALA A 95 -16.15 8.73 11.38
C ALA A 95 -15.32 9.27 12.55
N GLY A 96 -15.28 10.60 12.76
CA GLY A 96 -14.47 11.23 13.82
C GLY A 96 -12.98 11.32 13.47
N LEU A 97 -12.63 11.25 12.19
CA LEU A 97 -11.27 11.35 11.66
C LEU A 97 -11.17 12.59 10.76
N PRO A 98 -10.93 13.80 11.31
CA PRO A 98 -10.84 15.01 10.51
C PRO A 98 -9.80 14.87 9.40
N ALA A 99 -10.22 15.14 8.16
CA ALA A 99 -9.36 15.02 6.99
C ALA A 99 -9.50 16.24 6.07
N ARG A 100 -8.39 16.74 5.56
CA ARG A 100 -8.35 17.92 4.67
C ARG A 100 -8.04 17.53 3.23
N LEU A 101 -8.43 18.39 2.30
CA LEU A 101 -8.06 18.24 0.90
C LEU A 101 -6.70 18.89 0.63
N ASP A 102 -5.88 18.24 -0.19
CA ASP A 102 -4.60 18.73 -0.70
C ASP A 102 -4.64 18.75 -2.24
N ALA A 103 -4.64 19.95 -2.81
CA ALA A 103 -4.70 20.16 -4.26
C ALA A 103 -3.33 20.14 -4.95
N GLN A 104 -2.22 19.98 -4.20
CA GLN A 104 -0.85 20.10 -4.70
C GLN A 104 -0.08 18.78 -4.68
N ARG A 105 -0.48 17.81 -3.85
CA ARG A 105 0.22 16.53 -3.71
C ARG A 105 0.26 15.74 -5.04
N PRO A 106 1.46 15.45 -5.59
CA PRO A 106 1.63 14.51 -6.71
C PRO A 106 1.65 13.05 -6.23
N PHE A 107 1.60 12.10 -7.16
CA PHE A 107 1.69 10.67 -6.86
C PHE A 107 3.14 10.24 -6.59
N ASP A 108 3.44 9.79 -5.38
CA ASP A 108 4.70 9.12 -5.02
C ASP A 108 4.80 7.70 -5.61
N HIS A 109 6.00 7.12 -5.62
CA HIS A 109 6.24 5.80 -6.23
C HIS A 109 5.49 4.67 -5.54
N GLY A 110 5.23 4.77 -4.24
CA GLY A 110 4.40 3.80 -3.53
C GLY A 110 2.98 3.75 -4.10
N ALA A 111 2.46 4.86 -4.61
CA ALA A 111 1.20 4.88 -5.35
C ALA A 111 1.36 4.44 -6.81
N TRP A 112 2.24 5.09 -7.58
CA TRP A 112 2.23 4.90 -9.04
C TRP A 112 2.91 3.61 -9.53
N VAL A 113 3.91 3.07 -8.82
CA VAL A 113 4.61 1.85 -9.28
C VAL A 113 3.67 0.64 -9.30
N PRO A 114 2.98 0.27 -8.20
CA PRO A 114 2.02 -0.84 -8.24
C PRO A 114 0.91 -0.63 -9.26
N LEU A 115 0.42 0.61 -9.37
CA LEU A 115 -0.66 0.94 -10.31
C LEU A 115 -0.22 0.83 -11.76
N SER A 116 1.03 1.17 -12.10
CA SER A 116 1.58 0.98 -13.45
C SER A 116 1.63 -0.49 -13.87
N LEU A 117 1.77 -1.42 -12.91
CA LEU A 117 1.77 -2.85 -13.17
C LEU A 117 0.35 -3.46 -13.21
N MET A 118 -0.60 -2.88 -12.46
CA MET A 118 -2.00 -3.31 -12.47
C MET A 118 -2.80 -2.74 -13.64
N TYR A 119 -2.62 -1.44 -13.92
CA TYR A 119 -3.42 -0.66 -14.86
C TYR A 119 -2.51 0.26 -15.72
N PRO A 120 -1.70 -0.31 -16.63
CA PRO A 120 -0.63 0.41 -17.33
C PRO A 120 -1.10 1.61 -18.15
N ASP A 121 -2.35 1.63 -18.61
CA ASP A 121 -2.92 2.74 -19.39
C ASP A 121 -3.16 4.03 -18.58
N ALA A 122 -2.98 4.00 -17.25
CA ALA A 122 -3.24 5.12 -16.34
C ALA A 122 -4.62 5.77 -16.53
N SER A 123 -5.62 4.99 -16.93
CA SER A 123 -6.95 5.50 -17.32
C SER A 123 -8.01 5.40 -16.21
N ILE A 124 -7.61 5.02 -15.00
CA ILE A 124 -8.49 4.92 -13.83
C ILE A 124 -8.13 6.07 -12.87
N PRO A 125 -9.09 6.89 -12.45
CA PRO A 125 -8.82 7.97 -11.51
C PRO A 125 -8.26 7.49 -10.17
N VAL A 126 -7.32 8.25 -9.60
CA VAL A 126 -6.63 7.92 -8.35
C VAL A 126 -6.77 9.06 -7.35
N VAL A 127 -7.09 8.70 -6.10
CA VAL A 127 -7.06 9.59 -4.94
C VAL A 127 -6.13 8.97 -3.91
N GLN A 128 -5.16 9.72 -3.39
CA GLN A 128 -4.38 9.29 -2.25
C GLN A 128 -4.99 9.79 -0.94
N VAL A 129 -4.74 9.04 0.14
CA VAL A 129 -4.95 9.46 1.52
C VAL A 129 -3.60 9.39 2.24
N ALA A 130 -3.23 10.47 2.92
CA ALA A 130 -1.98 10.53 3.68
C ALA A 130 -1.97 9.57 4.86
N LEU A 131 -0.77 9.26 5.36
CA LEU A 131 -0.51 8.31 6.42
C LEU A 131 -0.03 9.04 7.70
N PRO A 132 -0.90 9.25 8.70
CA PRO A 132 -0.46 9.68 10.03
C PRO A 132 0.25 8.58 10.80
N SER A 133 1.50 8.30 10.43
CA SER A 133 2.28 7.15 10.89
C SER A 133 2.44 7.11 12.40
N ARG A 134 2.61 8.27 13.04
CA ARG A 134 2.73 8.41 14.51
C ARG A 134 1.50 7.97 15.30
N MET A 135 0.34 7.82 14.64
CA MET A 135 -0.90 7.36 15.27
C MET A 135 -1.08 5.83 15.20
N GLY A 136 -0.15 5.13 14.54
CA GLY A 136 -0.02 3.68 14.60
C GLY A 136 -1.13 2.88 13.89
N PRO A 137 -1.15 1.57 14.11
CA PRO A 137 -2.02 0.65 13.35
C PRO A 137 -3.51 0.84 13.67
N VAL A 138 -3.84 1.27 14.89
CA VAL A 138 -5.24 1.50 15.31
C VAL A 138 -5.89 2.60 14.47
N LEU A 139 -5.16 3.69 14.16
CA LEU A 139 -5.72 4.73 13.29
C LEU A 139 -5.98 4.18 11.90
N GLN A 140 -5.01 3.48 11.31
CA GLN A 140 -5.13 3.00 9.94
C GLN A 140 -6.26 1.99 9.78
N LEU A 141 -6.48 1.13 10.78
CA LEU A 141 -7.64 0.25 10.83
C LEU A 141 -8.95 1.05 10.78
N LYS A 142 -9.07 2.13 11.56
CA LYS A 142 -10.25 3.02 11.56
C LYS A 142 -10.43 3.76 10.23
N VAL A 143 -9.35 4.21 9.60
CA VAL A 143 -9.38 4.82 8.26
C VAL A 143 -9.92 3.80 7.24
N GLY A 144 -9.44 2.57 7.28
CA GLY A 144 -9.94 1.47 6.44
C GLY A 144 -11.44 1.24 6.65
N GLN A 145 -11.88 1.11 7.91
CA GLN A 145 -13.28 0.91 8.28
C GLN A 145 -14.19 2.05 7.80
N ALA A 146 -13.75 3.30 7.96
CA ALA A 146 -14.50 4.48 7.52
C ALA A 146 -14.71 4.51 5.99
N LEU A 147 -13.75 3.97 5.23
CA LEU A 147 -13.76 3.97 3.77
C LEU A 147 -14.26 2.66 3.14
N ALA A 148 -14.42 1.59 3.93
CA ALA A 148 -14.83 0.25 3.47
C ALA A 148 -16.08 0.26 2.55
N GLY A 149 -17.04 1.14 2.83
CA GLY A 149 -18.27 1.28 2.04
C GLY A 149 -18.04 1.64 0.56
N LEU A 150 -16.93 2.30 0.23
CA LEU A 150 -16.57 2.68 -1.15
C LEU A 150 -16.36 1.47 -2.06
N ARG A 151 -16.00 0.30 -1.51
CA ARG A 151 -15.86 -0.96 -2.27
C ARG A 151 -17.15 -1.40 -2.95
N ARG A 152 -18.31 -1.10 -2.34
CA ARG A 152 -19.63 -1.37 -2.93
C ARG A 152 -19.97 -0.41 -4.06
N GLU A 153 -19.34 0.77 -4.08
CA GLU A 153 -19.57 1.81 -5.07
C GLU A 153 -18.72 1.63 -6.35
N GLY A 154 -17.79 0.65 -6.32
CA GLY A 154 -16.87 0.38 -7.41
C GLY A 154 -15.52 1.09 -7.27
N ILE A 155 -15.15 1.50 -6.06
CA ILE A 155 -13.84 2.08 -5.74
C ILE A 155 -12.93 0.99 -5.20
N LEU A 156 -11.73 0.85 -5.77
CA LEU A 156 -10.70 -0.07 -5.26
C LEU A 156 -9.93 0.62 -4.14
N LEU A 157 -9.76 -0.05 -3.00
CA LEU A 157 -9.00 0.47 -1.86
C LEU A 157 -7.66 -0.26 -1.80
N ILE A 158 -6.55 0.47 -1.74
CA ILE A 158 -5.19 -0.09 -1.73
C ILE A 158 -4.37 0.52 -0.60
N GLY A 159 -3.84 -0.31 0.29
CA GLY A 159 -2.71 0.02 1.13
C GLY A 159 -1.41 -0.37 0.43
N SER A 160 -0.57 0.59 0.08
CA SER A 160 0.72 0.35 -0.56
C SER A 160 1.87 0.64 0.40
N GLY A 161 2.61 -0.40 0.77
CA GLY A 161 3.68 -0.34 1.76
C GLY A 161 4.68 -1.48 1.54
N SER A 162 5.07 -2.16 2.60
CA SER A 162 5.88 -3.37 2.54
C SER A 162 5.65 -4.25 3.77
N ILE A 163 5.52 -5.56 3.58
CA ILE A 163 5.32 -6.51 4.68
C ILE A 163 6.56 -6.60 5.60
N THR A 164 7.75 -6.40 5.05
CA THR A 164 9.03 -6.26 5.77
C THR A 164 9.81 -5.10 5.17
N HIS A 165 10.46 -4.25 5.96
CA HIS A 165 11.06 -3.02 5.43
C HIS A 165 12.25 -2.50 6.27
N ASN A 166 13.35 -3.25 6.28
CA ASN A 166 14.62 -2.77 6.84
C ASN A 166 15.66 -2.59 5.74
N LEU A 167 15.65 -1.38 5.15
CA LEU A 167 16.57 -1.02 4.07
C LEU A 167 18.05 -1.08 4.48
N GLY A 168 18.35 -0.93 5.78
CA GLY A 168 19.72 -0.97 6.30
C GLY A 168 20.33 -2.38 6.35
N GLU A 169 19.52 -3.42 6.20
CA GLU A 169 19.93 -4.83 6.29
C GLU A 169 19.61 -5.62 5.02
N LEU A 170 19.34 -4.93 3.90
CA LEU A 170 19.15 -5.59 2.60
C LEU A 170 20.48 -6.10 2.04
N ASP A 171 20.45 -7.31 1.49
CA ASP A 171 21.55 -7.85 0.70
C ASP A 171 21.27 -7.61 -0.80
N TRP A 172 21.98 -6.65 -1.37
CA TRP A 172 21.86 -6.30 -2.80
C TRP A 172 22.38 -7.36 -3.77
N HIS A 173 23.10 -8.37 -3.26
CA HIS A 173 23.61 -9.49 -4.04
C HIS A 173 22.80 -10.77 -3.82
N ALA A 174 21.83 -10.76 -2.90
CA ALA A 174 20.97 -11.89 -2.63
C ALA A 174 20.14 -12.24 -3.88
N GLY A 175 20.23 -13.51 -4.29
CA GLY A 175 19.30 -14.08 -5.25
C GLY A 175 17.89 -14.21 -4.65
N PRO A 176 16.87 -14.49 -5.49
CA PRO A 176 15.47 -14.56 -5.06
C PRO A 176 15.17 -15.66 -4.03
N ASP A 177 16.02 -16.69 -3.95
CA ASP A 177 15.86 -17.81 -3.01
C ASP A 177 16.57 -17.59 -1.66
N VAL A 178 17.31 -16.49 -1.53
CA VAL A 178 17.98 -16.12 -0.28
C VAL A 178 17.00 -15.31 0.55
N ILE A 179 16.60 -15.87 1.68
CA ILE A 179 15.65 -15.25 2.61
C ILE A 179 16.24 -15.24 4.01
N GLU A 180 16.34 -14.05 4.59
CA GLU A 180 16.78 -13.84 5.95
C GLU A 180 15.77 -14.44 6.94
N PRO A 181 16.19 -15.34 7.86
CA PRO A 181 15.27 -16.04 8.76
C PRO A 181 14.41 -15.11 9.63
N TRP A 182 14.95 -13.96 10.03
CA TRP A 182 14.23 -12.98 10.85
C TRP A 182 13.12 -12.27 10.09
N ALA A 183 13.30 -12.04 8.79
CA ALA A 183 12.30 -11.43 7.92
C ALA A 183 11.20 -12.44 7.60
N LEU A 184 11.60 -13.69 7.30
CA LEU A 184 10.67 -14.80 7.09
C LEU A 184 9.78 -15.04 8.31
N ALA A 185 10.37 -15.13 9.51
CA ALA A 185 9.63 -15.38 10.74
C ALA A 185 8.59 -14.29 11.06
N PHE A 186 8.92 -13.03 10.79
CA PHE A 186 7.97 -11.92 10.96
C PHE A 186 6.83 -12.00 9.93
N ARG A 187 7.17 -12.17 8.64
CA ARG A 187 6.19 -12.28 7.56
C ARG A 187 5.21 -13.43 7.84
N ASP A 188 5.73 -14.60 8.20
CA ASP A 188 4.92 -15.78 8.49
C ASP A 188 4.03 -15.57 9.72
N TRP A 189 4.54 -14.89 10.76
CA TRP A 189 3.72 -14.50 11.91
C TRP A 189 2.57 -13.58 11.51
N VAL A 190 2.82 -12.54 10.69
CA VAL A 190 1.75 -11.62 10.24
C VAL A 190 0.70 -12.37 9.43
N VAL A 191 1.10 -13.21 8.48
CA VAL A 191 0.18 -14.01 7.66
C VAL A 191 -0.66 -14.94 8.53
N ALA A 192 -0.05 -15.61 9.51
CA ALA A 192 -0.78 -16.48 10.42
C ALA A 192 -1.84 -15.73 11.24
N ARG A 193 -1.53 -14.51 11.70
CA ARG A 193 -2.49 -13.67 12.44
C ARG A 193 -3.60 -13.12 11.54
N LEU A 194 -3.31 -12.78 10.28
CA LEU A 194 -4.32 -12.42 9.29
C LEU A 194 -5.26 -13.58 8.96
N GLN A 195 -4.73 -14.81 8.84
CA GLN A 195 -5.55 -16.02 8.62
C GLN A 195 -6.45 -16.36 9.81
N ALA A 196 -5.98 -16.08 11.02
CA ALA A 196 -6.72 -16.31 12.25
C ALA A 196 -7.70 -15.17 12.62
N ASP A 197 -7.75 -14.08 11.83
CA ASP A 197 -8.46 -12.83 12.17
C ASP A 197 -8.10 -12.30 13.57
N ASP A 198 -6.83 -12.46 13.97
CA ASP A 198 -6.31 -12.05 15.27
C ASP A 198 -5.89 -10.57 15.24
N GLN A 199 -6.89 -9.70 15.10
CA GLN A 199 -6.68 -8.25 15.01
C GLN A 199 -6.00 -7.68 16.26
N ALA A 200 -6.28 -8.23 17.43
CA ALA A 200 -5.66 -7.79 18.67
C ALA A 200 -4.14 -8.00 18.65
N ALA A 201 -3.67 -9.17 18.21
CA ALA A 201 -2.24 -9.42 18.05
C ALA A 201 -1.63 -8.53 16.96
N LEU A 202 -2.30 -8.38 15.81
CA LEU A 202 -1.82 -7.53 14.71
C LEU A 202 -1.64 -6.06 15.15
N LEU A 203 -2.60 -5.51 15.89
CA LEU A 203 -2.52 -4.13 16.39
C LEU A 203 -1.40 -3.92 17.42
N ASP A 204 -0.93 -5.00 18.06
CA ASP A 204 0.17 -5.02 19.03
C ASP A 204 1.42 -5.74 18.48
N TYR A 205 1.60 -5.75 17.14
CA TYR A 205 2.68 -6.49 16.48
C TYR A 205 4.07 -6.09 16.99
N ARG A 206 4.28 -4.84 17.40
CA ARG A 206 5.58 -4.40 17.93
C ARG A 206 6.01 -5.19 19.16
N GLN A 207 5.05 -5.62 19.99
CA GLN A 207 5.32 -6.38 21.20
C GLN A 207 5.24 -7.89 20.98
N GLN A 208 4.40 -8.35 20.05
CA GLN A 208 4.09 -9.77 19.90
C GLN A 208 4.80 -10.46 18.73
N ALA A 209 5.12 -9.73 17.66
CA ALA A 209 5.71 -10.32 16.48
C ALA A 209 7.23 -10.54 16.67
N PRO A 210 7.76 -11.69 16.23
CA PRO A 210 9.20 -11.93 16.28
C PRO A 210 9.92 -10.91 15.39
N TYR A 211 10.98 -10.29 15.90
CA TYR A 211 11.81 -9.34 15.14
C TYR A 211 11.06 -8.12 14.58
N ALA A 212 9.95 -7.70 15.20
CA ALA A 212 9.13 -6.58 14.73
C ALA A 212 9.94 -5.31 14.47
N VAL A 213 10.70 -4.85 15.47
CA VAL A 213 11.54 -3.65 15.38
C VAL A 213 12.66 -3.80 14.35
N ARG A 214 13.16 -5.02 14.12
CA ARG A 214 14.17 -5.27 13.08
C ARG A 214 13.56 -5.29 11.69
N ASN A 215 12.33 -5.77 11.51
CA ASN A 215 11.62 -5.70 10.24
C ASN A 215 11.16 -4.29 9.88
N HIS A 216 10.79 -3.52 10.89
CA HIS A 216 10.23 -2.19 10.77
C HIS A 216 10.90 -1.28 11.81
N PRO A 217 12.10 -0.74 11.51
CA PRO A 217 12.74 0.27 12.35
C PRO A 217 11.79 1.45 12.65
N SER A 218 10.98 1.80 11.64
CA SER A 218 9.84 2.70 11.70
C SER A 218 8.61 2.01 11.08
N ASP A 219 7.40 2.48 11.42
CA ASP A 219 6.16 1.73 11.18
C ASP A 219 5.54 1.96 9.79
N GLU A 220 5.90 3.05 9.13
CA GLU A 220 5.18 3.62 7.99
C GLU A 220 4.95 2.63 6.84
N HIS A 221 5.88 1.71 6.58
CA HIS A 221 5.74 0.73 5.51
C HIS A 221 4.79 -0.42 5.86
N LEU A 222 4.61 -0.78 7.13
CA LEU A 222 3.63 -1.79 7.52
C LEU A 222 2.22 -1.22 7.65
N LEU A 223 2.10 0.05 8.05
CA LEU A 223 0.82 0.69 8.38
C LEU A 223 -0.27 0.60 7.29
N PRO A 224 0.03 0.68 5.98
CA PRO A 224 -0.95 0.46 4.92
C PRO A 224 -1.65 -0.91 4.95
N LEU A 225 -1.05 -1.94 5.58
CA LEU A 225 -1.70 -3.24 5.79
C LEU A 225 -2.96 -3.09 6.65
N PHE A 226 -2.91 -2.27 7.69
CA PHE A 226 -4.03 -2.07 8.61
C PHE A 226 -5.16 -1.27 7.96
N PHE A 227 -4.83 -0.34 7.07
CA PHE A 227 -5.82 0.29 6.20
C PHE A 227 -6.52 -0.76 5.34
N ALA A 228 -5.76 -1.62 4.67
CA ALA A 228 -6.32 -2.65 3.81
C ALA A 228 -7.20 -3.65 4.59
N LEU A 229 -6.73 -4.08 5.76
CA LEU A 229 -7.43 -4.94 6.71
C LEU A 229 -8.72 -4.30 7.22
N GLY A 230 -8.72 -3.01 7.58
CA GLY A 230 -9.92 -2.34 8.07
C GLY A 230 -10.97 -2.10 6.98
N ALA A 231 -10.53 -2.07 5.72
CA ALA A 231 -11.38 -1.81 4.57
C ALA A 231 -12.08 -3.06 4.02
N GLY A 232 -11.58 -4.27 4.29
CA GLY A 232 -12.14 -5.53 3.83
C GLY A 232 -12.27 -6.57 4.95
N ASP A 233 -12.89 -7.71 4.67
CA ASP A 233 -13.19 -8.69 5.71
C ASP A 233 -12.33 -9.95 5.53
N ARG A 234 -12.52 -10.68 4.42
CA ARG A 234 -11.92 -12.01 4.25
C ARG A 234 -10.52 -11.93 3.65
N PHE A 235 -9.51 -12.26 4.44
CA PHE A 235 -8.11 -12.34 4.01
C PHE A 235 -7.88 -13.42 2.94
N GLY A 236 -7.04 -13.08 1.96
CA GLY A 236 -6.50 -14.01 0.97
C GLY A 236 -5.12 -13.58 0.50
N VAL A 237 -4.25 -14.56 0.25
CA VAL A 237 -2.91 -14.35 -0.29
C VAL A 237 -2.99 -14.39 -1.82
N VAL A 238 -2.50 -13.34 -2.49
CA VAL A 238 -2.41 -13.28 -3.96
C VAL A 238 -1.01 -13.68 -4.42
N HIS A 239 0.01 -13.18 -3.73
CA HIS A 239 1.41 -13.46 -4.04
C HIS A 239 2.24 -13.37 -2.77
N GLN A 240 3.31 -14.16 -2.70
CA GLN A 240 4.33 -14.10 -1.68
C GLN A 240 5.68 -14.25 -2.34
N GLY A 241 6.67 -13.53 -1.83
CA GLY A 241 8.02 -13.58 -2.37
C GLY A 241 8.94 -12.71 -1.55
N PHE A 242 10.24 -12.87 -1.77
CA PHE A 242 11.25 -12.02 -1.19
C PHE A 242 12.19 -11.54 -2.28
N THR A 243 12.81 -10.40 -2.04
CA THR A 243 13.94 -9.88 -2.80
C THR A 243 14.94 -9.27 -1.83
N LEU A 244 16.19 -9.14 -2.27
CA LEU A 244 17.26 -8.50 -1.51
C LEU A 244 17.44 -9.08 -0.09
N GLY A 245 17.24 -10.39 0.06
CA GLY A 245 17.37 -11.12 1.33
C GLY A 245 16.18 -10.95 2.29
N ALA A 246 15.67 -9.73 2.47
CA ALA A 246 14.74 -9.42 3.55
C ALA A 246 13.53 -8.56 3.15
N LEU A 247 13.42 -8.14 1.88
CA LEU A 247 12.30 -7.33 1.40
C LEU A 247 11.18 -8.23 0.88
N GLY A 248 10.11 -8.36 1.66
CA GLY A 248 8.94 -9.16 1.32
C GLY A 248 8.12 -8.45 0.24
N MET A 249 7.70 -9.22 -0.77
CA MET A 249 6.99 -8.76 -1.95
C MET A 249 5.53 -9.21 -1.95
N ASP A 250 4.98 -9.48 -0.78
CA ASP A 250 3.65 -10.07 -0.61
C ASP A 250 2.54 -9.11 -1.07
N ILE A 251 1.50 -9.71 -1.67
CA ILE A 251 0.27 -9.06 -2.10
C ILE A 251 -0.90 -9.80 -1.45
N TYR A 252 -1.73 -9.05 -0.74
CA TYR A 252 -2.90 -9.58 -0.04
C TYR A 252 -4.18 -8.91 -0.53
N ARG A 253 -5.28 -9.66 -0.41
CA ARG A 253 -6.63 -9.16 -0.65
C ARG A 253 -7.51 -9.39 0.57
N PHE A 254 -8.47 -8.49 0.76
CA PHE A 254 -9.51 -8.53 1.77
C PHE A 254 -10.85 -8.32 1.07
N ASP A 255 -11.64 -9.39 0.92
CA ASP A 255 -12.92 -9.37 0.18
C ASP A 255 -14.07 -8.74 0.96
#